data_AF-A0A6J7PJT2-F1
#
_entry.id   AF-A0A6J7PJT2-F1
#
_cell.length_a   1.000
_cell.length_b   1.000
_cell.length_c   1.000
_cell.angle_alpha   90.00
_cell.angle_beta   90.00
_cell.angle_gamma   90.00
#
_symmetry.space_group_name_H-M   'P 1'
#
loop_
_entity.id
_entity.type
_entity.pdbx_description
1 polymer ?
#
loop_
_entity_poly.entity_id
_entity_poly.type
_entity_poly.pdbx_seq_one_letter_code
_entity_poly.pdbx_strand_id
1 'polypeptide(L)'
;MVAHEHDICGALGIEGDRTSRGVHACMLIEARQILDRDLVAHSLDAARFLADGEEWLCGTGDVGLTLDLGDHPSGTWELTRLLGSRRSLAQLRAYPWQGDLDRYLPGIAHMDLPASDLVE
;
A
#
# COMPACT_ATOMS: atom_id res chain seq x y z
N MET A 1 -1.52 -5.14 13.86
CA MET A 1 -0.49 -5.20 14.93
C MET A 1 0.89 -4.86 14.37
N VAL A 2 1.23 -5.34 13.17
CA VAL A 2 2.48 -5.06 12.44
C VAL A 2 2.86 -3.59 12.40
N ALA A 3 1.98 -2.68 11.94
CA ALA A 3 2.34 -1.26 11.86
C ALA A 3 2.79 -0.67 13.21
N HIS A 4 2.07 -0.99 14.30
CA HIS A 4 2.42 -0.49 15.64
C HIS A 4 3.71 -1.11 16.19
N GLU A 5 4.01 -2.37 15.84
CA GLU A 5 5.30 -2.98 16.16
C GLU A 5 6.44 -2.24 15.46
N HIS A 6 6.30 -1.96 14.16
CA HIS A 6 7.30 -1.20 13.40
C HIS A 6 7.45 0.24 13.91
N ASP A 7 6.37 0.89 14.35
CA ASP A 7 6.41 2.21 14.99
C ASP A 7 7.26 2.16 16.29
N ILE A 8 7.10 1.11 17.10
CA ILE A 8 7.90 0.90 18.32
C ILE A 8 9.36 0.60 17.99
N CYS A 9 9.61 -0.29 17.02
CA CYS A 9 10.96 -0.62 16.57
C CYS A 9 11.69 0.65 16.10
N GLY A 10 11.04 1.48 15.29
CA GLY A 10 11.58 2.76 14.84
C GLY A 10 11.90 3.71 15.99
N ALA A 11 11.00 3.84 16.99
CA ALA A 11 11.24 4.65 18.17
C ALA A 11 12.44 4.16 19.02
N LEU A 12 12.74 2.86 18.97
CA LEU A 12 13.88 2.24 19.63
C LEU A 12 15.15 2.22 18.76
N GLY A 13 15.08 2.69 17.51
CA GLY A 13 16.20 2.63 16.56
C GLY A 13 16.55 1.20 16.12
N ILE A 14 15.59 0.27 16.20
CA ILE A 14 15.74 -1.13 15.82
C ILE A 14 14.95 -1.35 14.52
N GLU A 15 15.49 -2.15 13.61
CA GLU A 15 14.75 -2.56 12.42
C GLU A 15 13.76 -3.68 12.79
N GLY A 16 12.46 -3.45 12.55
CA GLY A 16 11.43 -4.48 12.68
C GLY A 16 11.50 -5.48 11.52
N ASP A 17 10.97 -6.69 11.72
CA ASP A 17 10.97 -7.72 10.67
C ASP A 17 9.95 -7.43 9.55
N ARG A 18 10.42 -6.72 8.53
CA ARG A 18 9.68 -6.32 7.32
C ARG A 18 9.34 -7.49 6.39
N THR A 19 9.90 -8.66 6.64
CA THR A 19 9.67 -9.89 5.85
C THR A 19 8.79 -10.89 6.58
N SER A 20 8.30 -10.53 7.77
CA SER A 20 7.52 -11.44 8.60
C SER A 20 6.22 -11.83 7.90
N ARG A 21 5.73 -13.04 8.19
CA ARG A 21 4.38 -13.48 7.76
C ARG A 21 3.27 -12.52 8.23
N GLY A 22 3.53 -11.74 9.28
CA GLY A 22 2.62 -10.71 9.76
C GLY A 22 2.38 -9.63 8.71
N VAL A 23 3.43 -9.17 8.03
CA VAL A 23 3.36 -8.17 6.95
C VAL A 23 2.47 -8.69 5.82
N HIS A 24 2.70 -9.92 5.34
CA HIS A 24 1.86 -10.54 4.31
C HIS A 24 0.40 -10.66 4.73
N ALA A 25 0.13 -11.07 5.99
CA ALA A 25 -1.24 -11.14 6.51
C ALA A 25 -1.91 -9.76 6.59
N CYS A 26 -1.15 -8.70 6.91
CA CYS A 26 -1.66 -7.33 6.92
C CYS A 26 -2.09 -6.90 5.52
N MET A 27 -1.21 -7.10 4.53
CA MET A 27 -1.49 -6.77 3.13
C MET A 27 -2.72 -7.52 2.58
N LEU A 28 -2.91 -8.80 2.95
CA LEU A 28 -4.11 -9.55 2.57
C LEU A 28 -5.40 -8.93 3.12
N ILE A 29 -5.39 -8.44 4.36
CA ILE A 29 -6.54 -7.78 4.98
C ILE A 29 -6.79 -6.42 4.31
N GLU A 30 -5.74 -5.63 4.12
CA GLU A 30 -5.83 -4.32 3.45
C GLU A 30 -6.42 -4.46 2.04
N ALA A 31 -5.88 -5.38 1.24
CA ALA A 31 -6.35 -5.66 -0.11
C ALA A 31 -7.84 -6.06 -0.15
N ARG A 32 -8.26 -7.01 0.69
CA ARG A 32 -9.60 -7.64 0.59
C ARG A 32 -10.70 -6.93 1.36
N GLN A 33 -10.39 -6.22 2.44
CA GLN A 33 -11.41 -5.65 3.31
C GLN A 33 -11.49 -4.13 3.20
N ILE A 34 -10.39 -3.47 2.83
CA ILE A 34 -10.32 -2.01 2.77
C ILE A 34 -10.34 -1.56 1.32
N LEU A 35 -9.33 -1.95 0.53
CA LEU A 35 -9.18 -1.50 -0.87
C LEU A 35 -10.35 -1.95 -1.74
N ASP A 36 -10.75 -3.23 -1.68
CA ASP A 36 -11.93 -3.72 -2.42
C ASP A 36 -13.17 -2.86 -2.16
N ARG A 37 -13.42 -2.53 -0.89
CA ARG A 37 -14.58 -1.74 -0.47
C ARG A 37 -14.47 -0.29 -0.95
N ASP A 38 -13.30 0.32 -0.80
CA ASP A 38 -13.11 1.75 -1.09
C ASP A 38 -13.11 2.00 -2.61
N LEU A 39 -12.51 1.11 -3.41
CA LEU A 39 -12.61 1.16 -4.88
C LEU A 39 -14.08 1.07 -5.35
N VAL A 40 -14.87 0.16 -4.77
CA VAL A 40 -16.31 0.04 -5.08
C VAL A 40 -17.07 1.30 -4.66
N ALA A 41 -16.81 1.84 -3.46
CA ALA A 41 -17.46 3.04 -2.96
C ALA A 41 -17.20 4.26 -3.86
N HIS A 42 -16.03 4.32 -4.50
CA HIS A 42 -15.64 5.36 -5.43
C HIS A 42 -15.95 5.05 -6.91
N SER A 43 -16.61 3.93 -7.21
CA SER A 43 -16.91 3.50 -8.58
C SER A 43 -15.67 3.44 -9.48
N LEU A 44 -14.57 2.92 -8.93
CA LEU A 44 -13.30 2.73 -9.62
C LEU A 44 -13.20 1.29 -10.14
N ASP A 45 -12.54 1.12 -11.28
CA ASP A 45 -12.21 -0.20 -11.82
C ASP A 45 -11.10 -0.86 -10.97
N ALA A 46 -10.70 -2.09 -11.31
CA ALA A 46 -9.75 -2.84 -10.51
C ALA A 46 -8.36 -2.18 -10.44
N ALA A 47 -7.68 -2.36 -9.31
CA ALA A 47 -6.29 -1.97 -9.10
C ALA A 47 -5.45 -3.22 -8.79
N ARG A 48 -4.24 -3.28 -9.35
CA ARG A 48 -3.33 -4.41 -9.18
C ARG A 48 -2.04 -3.97 -8.50
N PHE A 49 -1.62 -4.74 -7.50
CA PHE A 49 -0.38 -4.51 -6.76
C PHE A 49 0.50 -5.75 -6.83
N LEU A 50 1.78 -5.56 -7.15
CA LEU A 50 2.78 -6.63 -7.19
C LEU A 50 3.98 -6.29 -6.30
N ALA A 51 4.39 -7.25 -5.47
CA ALA A 51 5.60 -7.16 -4.67
C ALA A 51 6.03 -8.54 -4.18
N ASP A 52 7.33 -8.76 -4.02
CA ASP A 52 7.90 -10.00 -3.47
C ASP A 52 7.39 -11.29 -4.16
N GLY A 53 7.06 -11.21 -5.46
CA GLY A 53 6.52 -12.33 -6.25
C GLY A 53 5.03 -12.63 -6.02
N GLU A 54 4.35 -11.82 -5.20
CA GLU A 54 2.92 -11.92 -4.92
C GLU A 54 2.13 -10.87 -5.71
N GLU A 55 0.84 -11.17 -5.96
CA GLU A 55 -0.09 -10.30 -6.67
C GLU A 55 -1.38 -10.11 -5.87
N TRP A 56 -1.80 -8.86 -5.71
CA TRP A 56 -3.09 -8.48 -5.15
C TRP A 56 -3.91 -7.73 -6.19
N LEU A 57 -5.01 -8.35 -6.64
CA LEU A 57 -6.03 -7.71 -7.46
C LEU A 57 -7.18 -7.26 -6.58
N CYS A 58 -7.37 -5.95 -6.51
CA CYS A 58 -8.41 -5.29 -5.72
C CYS A 58 -9.49 -4.68 -6.63
N GLY A 59 -10.75 -4.75 -6.21
CA GLY A 59 -11.90 -4.23 -6.94
C GLY A 59 -12.41 -5.18 -8.03
N THR A 60 -13.17 -4.62 -8.97
CA THR A 60 -13.84 -5.37 -10.04
C THR A 60 -13.70 -4.64 -11.38
N GLY A 61 -13.85 -5.36 -12.50
CA GLY A 61 -13.73 -4.79 -13.84
C GLY A 61 -12.32 -4.89 -14.39
N ASP A 62 -12.01 -4.04 -15.37
CA ASP A 62 -10.67 -4.00 -15.99
C ASP A 62 -9.64 -3.38 -15.04
N VAL A 63 -8.36 -3.72 -15.20
CA VAL A 63 -7.29 -3.13 -14.39
C VAL A 63 -6.99 -1.72 -14.88
N GLY A 64 -7.42 -0.71 -14.12
CA GLY A 64 -7.20 0.71 -14.43
C GLY A 64 -5.99 1.33 -13.72
N LEU A 65 -5.46 0.67 -12.68
CA LEU A 65 -4.24 1.07 -11.98
C LEU A 65 -3.36 -0.15 -11.68
N THR A 66 -2.06 -0.06 -11.90
CA THR A 66 -1.08 -1.05 -11.44
C THR A 66 0.08 -0.37 -10.73
N LEU A 67 0.51 -0.97 -9.62
CA LEU A 67 1.83 -0.71 -9.03
C LEU A 67 2.60 -2.02 -8.96
N ASP A 68 3.77 -2.03 -9.57
CA ASP A 68 4.71 -3.15 -9.50
C ASP A 68 5.98 -2.67 -8.82
N LEU A 69 6.26 -3.20 -7.63
CA LEU A 69 7.47 -2.88 -6.89
C LEU A 69 8.66 -3.76 -7.27
N GLY A 70 8.49 -4.76 -8.15
CA GLY A 70 9.56 -5.63 -8.64
C GLY A 70 10.43 -6.18 -7.51
N ASP A 71 11.74 -5.95 -7.62
CA ASP A 71 12.76 -6.38 -6.66
C ASP A 71 12.96 -5.41 -5.47
N HIS A 72 11.97 -4.55 -5.16
CA HIS A 72 12.08 -3.63 -4.02
C HIS A 72 12.37 -4.41 -2.73
N PRO A 73 13.37 -4.00 -1.93
CA PRO A 73 13.64 -4.66 -0.66
C PRO A 73 12.42 -4.52 0.26
N SER A 74 11.79 -5.65 0.62
CA SER A 74 10.56 -5.69 1.41
C SER A 74 9.36 -5.02 0.73
N GLY A 75 9.09 -5.35 -0.53
CA GLY A 75 8.03 -4.71 -1.31
C GLY A 75 6.64 -4.83 -0.68
N THR A 76 6.30 -5.97 -0.06
CA THR A 76 5.01 -6.16 0.61
C THR A 76 4.84 -5.21 1.80
N TRP A 77 5.91 -4.98 2.55
CA TRP A 77 5.92 -3.99 3.64
C TRP A 77 5.71 -2.58 3.10
N GLU A 78 6.35 -2.27 1.96
CA GLU A 78 6.19 -0.98 1.30
C GLU A 78 4.74 -0.76 0.82
N LEU A 79 4.11 -1.78 0.23
CA LEU A 79 2.68 -1.73 -0.13
C LEU A 79 1.79 -1.47 1.08
N THR A 80 2.08 -2.14 2.21
CA THR A 80 1.33 -1.94 3.47
C THR A 80 1.45 -0.47 3.94
N ARG A 81 2.63 0.15 3.82
CA ARG A 81 2.82 1.57 4.16
C ARG A 81 2.09 2.49 3.18
N LEU A 82 2.17 2.23 1.88
CA LEU A 82 1.50 3.02 0.83
C LEU A 82 -0.02 3.02 1.01
N LEU A 83 -0.61 1.83 1.09
CA LEU A 83 -2.05 1.61 1.11
C LEU A 83 -2.66 1.86 2.50
N GLY A 84 -1.86 1.69 3.55
CA GLY A 84 -2.16 2.13 4.92
C GLY A 84 -2.05 3.64 5.13
N SER A 85 -1.95 4.45 4.07
CA SER A 85 -1.86 5.92 4.12
C SER A 85 -0.69 6.43 4.98
N ARG A 86 0.44 5.72 4.97
CA ARG A 86 1.69 6.13 5.64
C ARG A 86 2.73 6.68 4.66
N ARG A 87 2.29 7.20 3.52
CA ARG A 87 3.12 7.89 2.53
C ARG A 87 2.51 9.22 2.19
N SER A 88 3.33 10.28 2.15
CA SER A 88 2.87 11.55 1.62
C SER A 88 2.46 11.40 0.16
N LEU A 89 1.69 12.36 -0.37
CA LEU A 89 1.35 12.39 -1.80
C LEU A 89 2.61 12.46 -2.68
N ALA A 90 3.66 13.16 -2.23
CA ALA A 90 4.92 13.26 -2.96
C ALA A 90 5.62 11.90 -3.05
N GLN A 91 5.67 11.16 -1.94
CA GLN A 91 6.23 9.81 -1.92
C GLN A 91 5.39 8.85 -2.78
N LEU A 92 4.06 8.88 -2.66
CA LEU A 92 3.15 8.09 -3.48
C LEU A 92 3.40 8.28 -4.98
N ARG A 93 3.58 9.54 -5.44
CA ARG A 93 3.82 9.87 -6.84
C ARG A 93 5.20 9.45 -7.37
N ALA A 94 6.15 9.15 -6.49
CA ALA A 94 7.48 8.71 -6.89
C ALA A 94 7.54 7.23 -7.34
N TYR A 95 6.48 6.46 -7.06
CA TYR A 95 6.41 5.05 -7.43
C TYR A 95 6.06 4.84 -8.92
N PRO A 96 6.44 3.67 -9.49
CA PRO A 96 6.26 3.37 -10.91
C PRO A 96 4.81 2.95 -11.24
N TRP A 97 3.85 3.83 -10.97
CA TRP A 97 2.45 3.59 -11.29
C TRP A 97 2.22 3.47 -12.79
N GLN A 98 1.33 2.56 -13.16
CA GLN A 98 0.75 2.47 -14.49
C GLN A 98 -0.75 2.75 -14.39
N GLY A 99 -1.24 3.72 -15.16
CA GLY A 99 -2.62 4.21 -15.06
C GLY A 99 -2.71 5.61 -14.44
N ASP A 100 -3.93 6.03 -14.11
CA ASP A 100 -4.21 7.37 -13.56
C ASP A 100 -4.27 7.32 -12.03
N LEU A 101 -3.12 7.57 -11.39
CA LEU A 101 -3.03 7.61 -9.93
C LEU A 101 -4.00 8.62 -9.33
N ASP A 102 -4.10 9.83 -9.88
CA ASP A 102 -4.90 10.90 -9.31
C ASP A 102 -6.40 10.54 -9.30
N ARG A 103 -6.88 9.83 -10.33
CA ARG A 103 -8.24 9.26 -10.35
C ARG A 103 -8.46 8.22 -9.24
N TYR A 104 -7.44 7.43 -8.93
CA TYR A 104 -7.52 6.34 -7.96
C TYR A 104 -7.22 6.73 -6.52
N LEU A 105 -6.60 7.89 -6.27
CA LEU A 105 -6.24 8.36 -4.92
C LEU A 105 -7.37 8.18 -3.88
N PRO A 106 -8.64 8.54 -4.15
CA PRO A 106 -9.72 8.35 -3.16
C PRO A 106 -9.97 6.89 -2.79
N GLY A 107 -9.68 5.94 -3.68
CA GLY A 107 -9.91 4.51 -3.45
C GLY A 107 -8.71 3.75 -2.89
N ILE A 108 -7.50 4.31 -2.99
CA ILE A 108 -6.27 3.69 -2.47
C ILE A 108 -5.72 4.37 -1.21
N ALA A 109 -6.16 5.59 -0.91
CA ALA A 109 -5.86 6.30 0.33
C ALA A 109 -7.07 6.21 1.28
N HIS A 110 -7.08 5.19 2.14
CA HIS A 110 -8.16 4.97 3.10
C HIS A 110 -8.29 6.12 4.13
N MET A 111 -7.19 6.79 4.44
CA MET A 111 -7.11 7.91 5.38
C MET A 111 -6.42 9.12 4.73
N ASP A 112 -6.50 10.27 5.38
CA ASP A 112 -5.74 11.45 4.95
C ASP A 112 -4.24 11.12 4.86
N LEU A 113 -3.65 11.50 3.73
CA LEU A 113 -2.22 11.32 3.52
C LEU A 113 -1.41 12.27 4.43
N PRO A 114 -0.24 11.83 4.93
CA PRO A 114 0.70 12.69 5.62
C PRO A 114 1.01 13.97 4.83
N ALA A 115 0.94 15.12 5.51
CA ALA A 115 1.25 16.43 4.90
C ALA A 115 2.73 16.57 4.52
N SER A 116 3.60 15.79 5.14
CA SER A 116 5.04 15.72 4.89
C SER A 116 5.51 14.29 4.81
N ASP A 117 6.64 14.08 4.14
CA ASP A 117 7.26 12.75 4.01
C ASP A 117 7.55 12.14 5.37
N LEU A 118 7.17 10.87 5.51
CA LEU A 118 7.57 10.07 6.66
C LEU A 118 8.92 9.42 6.32
N VAL A 119 9.95 9.82 7.06
CA VAL A 119 11.30 9.26 7.00
C VAL A 119 11.45 8.32 8.20
N GLU A 120 11.79 7.06 7.92
CA GLU A 120 12.02 5.99 8.91
C GLU A 120 13.44 5.44 8.76
#